data_AF-A0A2H9QC06-F1
#
_entry.id   AF-A0A2H9QC06-F1
#
_cell.length_a   1.000
_cell.length_b   1.000
_cell.length_c   1.000
_cell.angle_alpha   90.00
_cell.angle_beta   90.00
_cell.angle_gamma   90.00
#
_symmetry.space_group_name_H-M   'P 1'
#
loop_
_entity.id
_entity.type
_entity.pdbx_description
1 polymer ?
#
loop_
_entity_poly.entity_id
_entity_poly.type
_entity_poly.pdbx_seq_one_letter_code
_entity_poly.pdbx_strand_id
1 'polypeptide(L)' 'MVKEFWSELLTKESWAMLTSLAREYDFILIGGWSVYLWAGMHKSKDIDIVVDYGTLKLLSGRFNLGKNP' A
#
# COMPACT_ATOMS: atom_id res chain seq x y z
N MET A 1 13.28 16.74 -17.61
CA MET A 1 13.88 16.03 -16.45
C MET A 1 13.18 16.52 -15.18
N VAL A 2 11.98 15.99 -14.88
CA VAL A 2 11.14 16.36 -13.71
C VAL A 2 10.45 15.11 -13.12
N LYS A 3 10.67 13.93 -13.72
CA LYS A 3 9.86 12.72 -13.46
C LYS A 3 10.20 12.01 -12.14
N GLU A 4 11.46 12.09 -11.71
CA GLU A 4 11.97 11.32 -10.56
C GLU A 4 11.55 11.91 -9.21
N PHE A 5 11.60 13.24 -9.05
CA PHE A 5 11.30 13.89 -7.77
C PHE A 5 9.86 13.63 -7.27
N TRP A 6 8.88 13.72 -8.17
CA TRP A 6 7.48 13.40 -7.85
C TRP A 6 7.27 11.92 -7.56
N SER A 7 8.04 11.05 -8.21
CA SER A 7 7.97 9.60 -7.98
C SER A 7 8.54 9.23 -6.61
N GLU A 8 9.61 9.89 -6.18
CA GLU A 8 10.22 9.66 -4.86
C GLU A 8 9.31 10.12 -3.72
N LEU A 9 8.69 11.30 -3.85
CA LEU A 9 7.77 11.79 -2.84
C LEU A 9 6.56 10.84 -2.68
N LEU A 10 5.92 10.46 -3.79
CA LEU A 10 4.78 9.54 -3.77
C LEU A 10 5.16 8.17 -3.18
N THR A 11 6.29 7.60 -3.60
CA THR A 11 6.73 6.31 -3.05
C THR A 11 7.09 6.39 -1.56
N LYS A 12 7.54 7.55 -1.07
CA LYS A 12 7.78 7.79 0.36
C LYS A 12 6.48 7.88 1.16
N GLU A 13 5.45 8.55 0.63
CA GLU A 13 4.13 8.61 1.26
C GLU A 13 3.47 7.22 1.31
N SER A 14 3.56 6.46 0.21
CA SER A 14 3.08 5.08 0.17
C SER A 14 3.83 4.18 1.15
N TRP A 15 5.15 4.37 1.31
CA TRP A 15 5.91 3.64 2.33
C TRP A 15 5.46 3.96 3.76
N ALA A 16 5.22 5.24 4.06
CA ALA A 16 4.71 5.66 5.35
C ALA A 16 3.32 5.06 5.64
N MET A 17 2.43 5.06 4.64
CA MET A 17 1.11 4.42 4.75
C MET A 17 1.22 2.91 4.96
N LEU A 18 2.04 2.21 4.15
CA LEU A 18 2.27 0.76 4.29
C LEU A 18 2.80 0.41 5.69
N THR A 19 3.73 1.22 6.22
CA THR A 19 4.26 1.05 7.57
C THR A 19 3.20 1.28 8.65
N SER A 20 2.29 2.26 8.45
CA SER A 20 1.16 2.47 9.36
C SER A 20 0.22 1.27 9.36
N LEU A 21 -0.16 0.79 8.17
CA LEU A 21 -1.03 -0.37 8.01
C LEU A 21 -0.42 -1.60 8.70
N ALA A 22 0.88 -1.86 8.52
CA ALA A 22 1.57 -3.02 9.10
C ALA A 22 1.68 -2.99 10.63
N ARG A 23 1.49 -1.82 11.26
CA ARG A 23 1.44 -1.71 12.72
C ARG A 23 0.05 -1.93 13.28
N GLU A 24 -0.97 -1.76 12.47
CA GLU A 24 -2.37 -1.68 12.91
C GLU A 24 -3.20 -2.90 12.49
N TYR A 25 -2.78 -3.62 11.44
CA TYR A 25 -3.56 -4.71 10.85
C TYR A 25 -2.67 -5.87 10.39
N ASP A 26 -3.21 -7.09 10.50
CA ASP A 26 -2.65 -8.26 9.83
C ASP A 26 -3.14 -8.30 8.37
N PHE A 27 -2.22 -8.47 7.44
CA PHE A 27 -2.53 -8.59 6.00
C PHE A 27 -1.42 -9.29 5.23
N ILE A 28 -1.77 -9.73 4.02
CA ILE A 28 -0.80 -10.20 3.03
C ILE A 28 -0.55 -9.07 2.03
N LEU A 29 0.70 -8.62 1.93
CA LEU A 29 1.12 -7.63 0.95
C LEU A 29 1.24 -8.29 -0.43
N ILE A 30 0.63 -7.69 -1.45
CA ILE A 30 0.73 -8.13 -2.84
C ILE A 30 1.19 -6.96 -3.74
N GLY A 31 1.23 -7.15 -5.05
CA GLY A 31 1.54 -6.08 -6.00
C GLY A 31 2.99 -5.59 -5.91
N GLY A 32 3.23 -4.35 -6.37
CA GLY A 32 4.59 -3.83 -6.54
C GLY A 32 5.41 -3.73 -5.25
N TRP A 33 4.78 -3.40 -4.12
CA TRP A 33 5.47 -3.34 -2.82
C TRP A 33 5.93 -4.72 -2.34
N SER A 34 5.16 -5.79 -2.59
CA SER A 34 5.58 -7.16 -2.26
C SER A 34 6.84 -7.55 -3.04
N VAL A 35 6.88 -7.24 -4.34
CA VAL A 35 8.03 -7.52 -5.21
C VAL A 35 9.23 -6.65 -4.83
N TYR A 36 9.02 -5.38 -4.47
CA TYR A 36 10.09 -4.51 -3.98
C TYR A 36 10.76 -5.08 -2.73
N LEU A 37 9.97 -5.48 -1.73
CA LEU A 37 10.50 -6.00 -0.47
C LEU A 37 11.14 -7.39 -0.63
N TRP A 38 10.60 -8.24 -1.50
CA TRP A 38 11.09 -9.59 -1.71
C TRP A 38 12.32 -9.66 -2.62
N ALA A 39 12.31 -8.91 -3.73
CA ALA A 39 13.30 -9.03 -4.80
C ALA A 39 14.12 -7.74 -5.04
N GLY A 40 13.90 -6.67 -4.27
CA GLY A 40 14.65 -5.41 -4.39
C GLY A 40 14.36 -4.63 -5.68
N MET A 41 13.21 -4.86 -6.31
CA MET A 41 12.88 -4.30 -7.63
C MET A 41 12.28 -2.88 -7.56
N HIS A 42 11.23 -2.56 -8.33
CA HIS A 42 10.66 -1.22 -8.40
C HIS A 42 9.62 -0.98 -7.30
N LYS A 43 9.73 0.17 -6.62
CA LYS A 43 8.70 0.68 -5.70
C LYS A 43 7.43 1.02 -6.47
N SER A 44 6.28 0.84 -5.82
CA SER A 44 4.97 1.23 -6.36
C SER A 44 4.45 2.49 -5.68
N LYS A 45 3.57 3.21 -6.38
CA LYS A 45 2.77 4.29 -5.80
C LYS A 45 1.54 3.74 -5.06
N ASP A 46 0.98 2.67 -5.58
CA ASP A 46 -0.21 2.03 -5.00
C ASP A 46 0.20 0.92 -4.01
N ILE A 47 -0.64 0.69 -3.00
CA ILE A 47 -0.47 -0.36 -1.99
C ILE A 47 -1.60 -1.37 -2.17
N ASP A 48 -1.23 -2.60 -2.49
CA ASP A 48 -2.16 -3.70 -2.69
C ASP A 48 -2.04 -4.69 -1.54
N ILE A 49 -3.14 -4.91 -0.81
CA ILE A 49 -3.17 -5.83 0.34
C ILE A 49 -4.36 -6.78 0.24
N VAL A 50 -4.18 -7.99 0.76
CA VAL A 50 -5.26 -8.95 1.01
C VAL A 50 -5.48 -9.04 2.51
N VAL A 51 -6.74 -8.87 2.92
CA VAL A 51 -7.20 -8.88 4.31
C VAL A 51 -8.39 -9.82 4.46
N ASP A 52 -8.67 -10.25 5.68
CA ASP A 52 -9.91 -10.95 5.98
C ASP A 52 -11.11 -10.00 6.07
N TYR A 53 -12.32 -10.57 6.18
CA TYR A 53 -13.55 -9.78 6.27
C TYR A 53 -13.63 -8.90 7.52
N GLY A 54 -13.02 -9.32 8.63
CA GLY A 54 -13.02 -8.56 9.89
C GLY A 54 -12.21 -7.28 9.74
N THR A 55 -10.99 -7.42 9.23
CA THR A 55 -10.07 -6.32 8.94
C THR A 55 -10.62 -5.40 7.85
N LEU A 56 -11.24 -5.95 6.80
CA LEU A 56 -11.91 -5.14 5.79
C LEU A 56 -13.01 -4.24 6.39
N LYS A 57 -13.78 -4.77 7.35
CA LYS A 57 -14.79 -3.98 8.07
C LYS A 57 -14.16 -2.87 8.90
N LEU A 58 -13.04 -3.12 9.58
CA LEU A 58 -12.30 -2.08 10.32
C LEU A 58 -11.77 -0.98 9.38
N LEU A 59 -11.18 -1.38 8.25
CA LEU A 59 -10.68 -0.46 7.23
C LEU A 59 -11.81 0.40 6.64
N SER A 60 -13.01 -0.16 6.44
CA SER A 60 -14.18 0.59 5.96
C SER A 60 -14.64 1.71 6.89
N GLY A 61 -14.33 1.60 8.19
CA GLY A 61 -14.62 2.66 9.16
C GLY A 61 -13.63 3.82 9.12
N ARG A 62 -12.45 3.61 8.50
CA ARG A 62 -11.35 4.60 8.43
C ARG A 62 -11.14 5.16 7.04
N PHE A 63 -11.45 4.40 6.00
CA PHE A 63 -11.22 4.75 4.61
C PHE A 63 -12.50 4.63 3.79
N ASN A 64 -12.63 5.48 2.77
CA ASN A 64 -13.71 5.36 1.81
C ASN A 64 -13.48 4.13 0.94
N LEU A 65 -14.42 3.19 0.97
CA LEU A 65 -14.39 2.02 0.10
C LEU A 65 -15.08 2.33 -1.23
N GLY A 66 -14.39 2.00 -2.32
CA GLY A 66 -14.97 1.92 -3.66
C GLY A 66 -14.80 0.50 -4.20
N LYS A 67 -15.81 0.00 -4.90
CA LYS A 67 -15.64 -1.19 -5.73
C LYS A 67 -15.07 -0.72 -7.06
N ASN A 68 -14.02 -1.40 -7.55
CA ASN A 68 -13.51 -1.12 -8.89
C ASN A 68 -14.65 -1.40 -9.91
N PRO A 69 -14.89 -0.49 -10.87
CA PRO A 69 -15.96 -0.64 -11.87
C PRO A 69 -15.81 -1.90 -12.72
#